data_AF-Q8YX74-F1
#
_entry.id   AF-Q8YX74-F1
#
_cell.length_a   1.000
_cell.length_b   1.000
_cell.length_c   1.000
_cell.angle_alpha   90.00
_cell.angle_beta   90.00
_cell.angle_gamma   90.00
#
_symmetry.space_group_name_H-M   'P 1'
#
loop_
_entity.id
_entity.type
_entity.pdbx_description
1 polymer ?
#
loop_
_entity_poly.entity_id
_entity_poly.type
_entity_poly.pdbx_seq_one_letter_code
_entity_poly.pdbx_strand_id
1 'polypeptide(L)'
;MLIAYKDGKCYRIQAKYTSTRILKNKTNWADKNGCHERKYNSDDFDFYGVYLPDINQVVYPSIKFGGCGIRTKPPKSPNPFYWWEDFTDFTEEAPKRTYKEFGVDLTTRKVNLEARVLTRKVVRPSKEELEKLVWEKPTAQIGKDFGVSDKSVEKWCKAYGIDKPPRGYWAKQGRAVDC
;
A
#
# COMPACT_ATOMS: atom_id res chain seq x y z
N MET A 1 30.23 -10.89 -21.36
CA MET A 1 29.07 -11.71 -21.78
C MET A 1 29.47 -13.17 -21.64
N LEU A 2 28.61 -14.01 -21.05
CA LEU A 2 28.82 -15.46 -20.94
C LEU A 2 27.90 -16.16 -21.93
N ILE A 3 28.25 -17.38 -22.35
CA ILE A 3 27.35 -18.26 -23.10
C ILE A 3 27.08 -19.48 -22.23
N ALA A 4 25.80 -19.81 -22.04
CA ALA A 4 25.38 -21.06 -21.43
C ALA A 4 24.73 -21.96 -22.48
N TYR A 5 24.95 -23.27 -22.38
CA TYR A 5 24.33 -24.27 -23.24
C TYR A 5 23.41 -25.14 -22.40
N LYS A 6 22.15 -25.26 -22.82
CA LYS A 6 21.13 -26.07 -22.13
C LYS A 6 20.09 -26.55 -23.15
N ASP A 7 19.66 -27.80 -23.04
CA ASP A 7 18.59 -28.38 -23.87
C ASP A 7 18.79 -28.19 -25.38
N GLY A 8 20.03 -28.31 -25.86
CA GLY A 8 20.34 -28.12 -27.28
C GLY A 8 20.46 -26.67 -27.74
N LYS A 9 20.25 -25.69 -26.86
CA LYS A 9 20.24 -24.26 -27.18
C LYS A 9 21.34 -23.48 -26.44
N CYS A 10 21.96 -22.54 -27.15
CA CYS A 10 22.89 -21.57 -26.57
C CYS A 10 22.13 -20.32 -26.11
N TYR A 11 22.50 -19.80 -24.95
CA TYR A 11 21.93 -18.62 -24.33
C TYR A 11 23.03 -17.63 -23.96
N ARG A 12 22.82 -16.36 -24.31
CA ARG A 12 23.70 -15.25 -23.96
C ARG A 12 23.31 -14.74 -22.60
N ILE A 13 24.23 -14.84 -21.64
CA ILE A 13 24.03 -14.45 -20.27
C ILE A 13 24.80 -13.17 -19.97
N GLN A 14 24.08 -12.16 -19.51
CA GLN A 14 24.68 -10.96 -18.96
C GLN A 14 24.79 -11.06 -17.44
N ALA A 15 25.99 -11.34 -16.95
CA ALA A 15 26.26 -11.40 -15.52
C ALA A 15 26.18 -10.00 -14.88
N LYS A 16 25.44 -9.89 -13.77
CA LYS A 16 25.29 -8.65 -13.01
C LYS A 16 25.36 -8.95 -11.52
N TYR A 17 26.00 -8.04 -10.79
CA TYR A 17 25.93 -7.97 -9.35
C TYR A 17 25.13 -6.74 -8.96
N THR A 18 24.17 -6.88 -8.03
CA THR A 18 23.42 -5.72 -7.53
C THR A 18 22.98 -5.94 -6.08
N SER A 19 23.46 -5.08 -5.18
CA SER A 19 22.95 -5.01 -3.81
C SER A 19 21.52 -4.47 -3.76
N THR A 20 21.10 -3.69 -4.75
CA THR A 20 19.77 -3.07 -4.83
C THR A 20 18.69 -4.01 -5.38
N ARG A 21 19.09 -5.17 -5.95
CA ARG A 21 18.21 -6.20 -6.53
C ARG A 21 17.34 -5.74 -7.70
N ILE A 22 17.61 -4.54 -8.21
CA ILE A 22 16.98 -4.01 -9.42
C ILE A 22 17.83 -4.43 -10.63
N LEU A 23 17.19 -5.10 -11.58
CA LEU A 23 17.80 -5.47 -12.84
C LEU A 23 18.03 -4.20 -13.68
N LYS A 24 19.29 -3.89 -14.00
CA LYS A 24 19.60 -2.73 -14.86
C LYS A 24 19.18 -3.05 -16.29
N ASN A 25 18.28 -2.26 -16.85
CA ASN A 25 17.82 -2.35 -18.25
C ASN A 25 18.63 -1.45 -19.20
N LYS A 26 19.80 -0.98 -18.76
CA LYS A 26 20.65 -0.08 -19.50
C LYS A 26 22.10 -0.29 -19.11
N THR A 27 22.99 0.09 -20.03
CA THR A 27 24.42 0.09 -19.87
C THR A 27 24.95 1.50 -19.98
N ASN A 28 25.89 1.83 -19.11
CA ASN A 28 26.55 3.13 -19.07
C ASN A 28 28.04 2.88 -19.25
N TRP A 29 28.68 3.66 -20.10
CA TRP A 29 30.13 3.59 -20.33
C TRP A 29 30.68 4.99 -20.53
N ALA A 30 31.96 5.17 -20.22
CA ALA A 30 32.67 6.41 -20.46
C ALA A 30 33.75 6.17 -21.53
N ASP A 31 33.90 7.12 -22.43
CA ASP A 31 35.01 7.18 -23.38
C ASP A 31 35.60 8.60 -23.41
N LYS A 32 36.55 8.83 -24.31
CA LYS A 32 37.21 10.14 -24.49
C LYS A 32 36.24 11.28 -24.86
N ASN A 33 35.04 10.95 -25.34
CA ASN A 33 33.99 11.89 -25.73
C ASN A 33 32.88 12.01 -24.66
N GLY A 34 33.06 11.45 -23.48
CA GLY A 34 32.17 11.62 -22.33
C GLY A 34 31.49 10.34 -21.85
N CYS A 35 30.44 10.52 -21.06
CA CYS A 35 29.63 9.43 -20.52
C CYS A 35 28.42 9.17 -21.43
N HIS A 36 28.26 7.92 -21.83
CA HIS A 36 27.17 7.44 -22.66
C HIS A 36 26.29 6.49 -21.89
N GLU A 37 25.01 6.48 -22.24
CA GLU A 37 24.01 5.55 -21.71
C GLU A 37 23.20 4.98 -22.87
N ARG A 38 22.98 3.67 -22.85
CA ARG A 38 22.14 2.97 -23.82
C ARG A 38 21.24 1.98 -23.11
N LYS A 39 19.95 1.98 -23.45
CA LYS A 39 19.03 0.91 -23.03
C LYS A 39 19.41 -0.40 -23.70
N TYR A 40 19.16 -1.51 -23.02
CA TYR A 40 19.32 -2.82 -23.62
C TYR A 40 18.18 -3.10 -24.60
N ASN A 41 18.52 -3.70 -25.73
CA ASN A 41 17.57 -4.25 -26.70
C ASN A 41 17.38 -5.74 -26.45
N SER A 42 16.25 -6.32 -26.86
CA SER A 42 15.97 -7.77 -26.74
C SER A 42 17.09 -8.64 -27.31
N ASP A 43 17.79 -8.13 -28.33
CA ASP A 43 18.80 -8.86 -29.07
C ASP A 43 20.20 -8.68 -28.46
N ASP A 44 20.37 -7.94 -27.36
CA ASP A 44 21.67 -7.77 -26.70
C ASP A 44 22.09 -9.06 -25.96
N PHE A 45 21.17 -9.70 -25.24
CA PHE A 45 21.37 -10.96 -24.53
C PHE A 45 20.02 -11.58 -24.14
N ASP A 46 20.01 -12.86 -23.77
CA ASP A 46 18.78 -13.61 -23.56
C ASP A 46 18.35 -13.56 -22.08
N PHE A 47 19.32 -13.80 -21.17
CA PHE A 47 19.09 -13.87 -19.73
C PHE A 47 20.11 -13.04 -18.96
N TYR A 48 19.69 -12.50 -17.81
CA TYR A 48 20.63 -12.04 -16.80
C TYR A 48 21.20 -13.23 -16.04
N GLY A 49 22.39 -13.08 -15.47
CA GLY A 49 22.87 -13.93 -14.37
C GLY A 49 23.09 -13.05 -13.15
N VAL A 50 22.12 -12.99 -12.24
CA VAL A 50 22.14 -12.05 -11.12
C VAL A 50 22.43 -12.76 -9.82
N TYR A 51 23.56 -12.45 -9.21
CA TYR A 51 23.87 -12.94 -7.87
C TYR A 51 23.11 -12.16 -6.79
N LEU A 52 22.37 -12.87 -5.95
CA LEU A 52 21.60 -12.39 -4.82
C LEU A 52 22.34 -12.75 -3.51
N PRO A 53 23.06 -11.80 -2.89
CA PRO A 53 23.92 -12.09 -1.75
C PRO A 53 23.16 -12.57 -0.51
N ASP A 54 21.94 -12.06 -0.27
CA ASP A 54 21.12 -12.42 0.89
C ASP A 54 20.78 -13.91 1.02
N ILE A 55 20.80 -14.63 -0.10
CA ILE A 55 20.51 -16.08 -0.15
C ILE A 55 21.66 -16.88 -0.76
N ASN A 56 22.77 -16.22 -1.12
CA ASN A 56 23.92 -16.81 -1.78
C ASN A 56 23.54 -17.63 -3.04
N GLN A 57 22.69 -17.09 -3.91
CA GLN A 57 22.28 -17.76 -5.15
C GLN A 57 22.32 -16.85 -6.36
N VAL A 58 22.44 -17.44 -7.54
CA VAL A 58 22.32 -16.75 -8.83
C VAL A 58 20.94 -17.05 -9.42
N VAL A 59 20.27 -16.03 -9.93
CA VAL A 59 18.99 -16.15 -10.63
C VAL A 59 19.12 -15.74 -12.10
N TYR A 60 18.26 -16.30 -12.95
CA TYR A 60 18.32 -16.16 -14.41
C TYR A 60 17.05 -15.60 -15.06
N PRO A 61 16.64 -14.37 -14.71
CA PRO A 61 15.51 -13.72 -15.38
C PRO A 61 15.88 -13.36 -16.81
N SER A 62 14.93 -13.48 -17.74
CA SER A 62 15.08 -12.96 -19.11
C SER A 62 15.36 -11.45 -19.14
N ILE A 63 15.98 -10.98 -20.23
CA ILE A 63 16.17 -9.56 -20.52
C ILE A 63 14.89 -8.71 -20.39
N LYS A 64 13.72 -9.32 -20.64
CA LYS A 64 12.38 -8.73 -20.49
C LYS A 64 12.10 -8.19 -19.09
N PHE A 65 12.70 -8.77 -18.05
CA PHE A 65 12.56 -8.30 -16.67
C PHE A 65 13.46 -7.10 -16.33
N GLY A 66 14.19 -6.55 -17.31
CA GLY A 66 14.98 -5.34 -17.13
C GLY A 66 14.18 -4.21 -16.49
N GLY A 67 14.71 -3.62 -15.43
CA GLY A 67 14.08 -2.55 -14.65
C GLY A 67 13.23 -3.07 -13.47
N CYS A 68 12.95 -4.37 -13.42
CA CYS A 68 12.20 -4.97 -12.33
C CYS A 68 13.10 -5.30 -11.13
N GLY A 69 12.51 -5.33 -9.94
CA GLY A 69 13.19 -5.76 -8.71
C GLY A 69 12.81 -7.19 -8.34
N ILE A 70 13.81 -8.04 -8.08
CA ILE A 70 13.61 -9.42 -7.61
C ILE A 70 13.78 -9.45 -6.08
N ARG A 71 12.78 -9.97 -5.37
CA ARG A 71 12.75 -10.01 -3.91
C ARG A 71 13.14 -11.39 -3.39
N THR A 72 13.87 -11.41 -2.27
CA THR A 72 14.14 -12.63 -1.48
C THR A 72 13.54 -12.58 -0.08
N LYS A 73 12.85 -11.48 0.26
CA LYS A 73 12.09 -11.31 1.50
C LYS A 73 10.77 -10.63 1.17
N PRO A 74 9.64 -11.04 1.78
CA PRO A 74 8.35 -10.39 1.56
C PRO A 74 8.42 -8.89 1.91
N PRO A 75 8.05 -7.98 0.98
CA PRO A 75 8.03 -6.56 1.27
C PRO A 75 6.84 -6.19 2.17
N LYS A 76 7.00 -5.12 2.95
CA LYS A 76 5.90 -4.50 3.71
C LYS A 76 5.04 -3.57 2.82
N SER A 77 4.70 -4.04 1.62
CA SER A 77 3.90 -3.30 0.65
C SER A 77 2.85 -4.22 0.04
N PRO A 78 1.61 -3.73 -0.21
CA PRO A 78 0.58 -4.53 -0.86
C PRO A 78 0.84 -4.76 -2.36
N ASN A 79 1.82 -4.05 -2.95
CA ASN A 79 2.11 -4.12 -4.37
C ASN A 79 2.69 -5.50 -4.76
N PRO A 80 2.20 -6.15 -5.83
CA PRO A 80 2.76 -7.40 -6.32
C PRO A 80 4.24 -7.25 -6.72
N PHE A 81 5.02 -8.30 -6.52
CA PHE A 81 6.48 -8.30 -6.71
C PHE A 81 6.98 -9.61 -7.32
N TYR A 82 8.14 -9.57 -7.97
CA TYR A 82 8.80 -10.76 -8.48
C TYR A 82 9.57 -11.47 -7.36
N TRP A 83 9.42 -12.78 -7.28
CA TRP A 83 10.04 -13.61 -6.26
C TRP A 83 11.18 -14.44 -6.84
N TRP A 84 12.29 -14.53 -6.11
CA TRP A 84 13.53 -15.09 -6.64
C TRP A 84 13.42 -16.57 -7.04
N GLU A 85 12.59 -17.37 -6.37
CA GLU A 85 12.44 -18.80 -6.67
C GLU A 85 11.91 -19.05 -8.09
N ASP A 86 11.12 -18.10 -8.62
CA ASP A 86 10.58 -18.13 -9.97
C ASP A 86 11.67 -17.95 -11.06
N PHE A 87 12.90 -17.61 -10.67
CA PHE A 87 14.03 -17.35 -11.57
C PHE A 87 15.24 -18.24 -11.28
N THR A 88 15.04 -19.39 -10.65
CA THR A 88 16.11 -20.38 -10.42
C THR A 88 16.59 -21.05 -11.69
N ASP A 89 15.83 -20.94 -12.78
CA ASP A 89 16.15 -21.43 -14.12
C ASP A 89 15.99 -20.30 -15.16
N PHE A 90 16.25 -20.61 -16.44
CA PHE A 90 16.05 -19.72 -17.58
C PHE A 90 14.56 -19.39 -17.79
N THR A 91 14.08 -18.40 -17.04
CA THR A 91 12.68 -18.00 -17.00
C THR A 91 12.40 -16.79 -17.89
N GLU A 92 11.56 -16.98 -18.91
CA GLU A 92 11.11 -15.90 -19.80
C GLU A 92 9.88 -15.17 -19.28
N GLU A 93 9.01 -15.86 -18.56
CA GLU A 93 7.74 -15.33 -18.05
C GLU A 93 7.58 -15.76 -16.60
N ALA A 94 7.21 -14.84 -15.72
CA ALA A 94 7.05 -15.08 -14.29
C ALA A 94 5.88 -14.28 -13.75
N PRO A 95 5.02 -14.86 -12.91
CA PRO A 95 3.96 -14.10 -12.26
C PRO A 95 4.53 -13.19 -11.17
N LYS A 96 3.84 -12.08 -10.88
CA LYS A 96 4.10 -11.32 -9.66
C LYS A 96 3.38 -11.99 -8.49
N ARG A 97 4.12 -12.29 -7.44
CA ARG A 97 3.62 -12.79 -6.16
C ARG A 97 3.00 -11.68 -5.34
N THR A 98 2.09 -12.06 -4.45
CA THR A 98 1.43 -11.16 -3.51
C THR A 98 1.81 -11.50 -2.07
N TYR A 99 1.76 -10.51 -1.18
CA TYR A 99 2.12 -10.71 0.23
C TYR A 99 1.20 -11.72 0.95
N LYS A 100 -0.03 -11.92 0.46
CA LYS A 100 -0.99 -12.90 1.00
C LYS A 100 -0.51 -14.33 0.86
N GLU A 101 0.21 -14.64 -0.23
CA GLU A 101 0.81 -15.97 -0.46
C GLU A 101 1.85 -16.32 0.61
N PHE A 102 2.42 -15.33 1.30
CA PHE A 102 3.39 -15.51 2.37
C PHE A 102 2.75 -15.50 3.77
N GLY A 103 1.41 -15.63 3.87
CA GLY A 103 0.68 -15.66 5.15
C GLY A 103 0.66 -14.33 5.89
N VAL A 104 1.07 -13.23 5.25
CA VAL A 104 1.03 -11.88 5.81
C VAL A 104 -0.28 -11.22 5.38
N ASP A 105 -0.98 -10.53 6.29
CA ASP A 105 -2.07 -9.61 5.92
C ASP A 105 -1.65 -8.14 6.14
N LEU A 106 -1.24 -7.47 5.07
CA LEU A 106 -0.90 -6.04 5.09
C LEU A 106 -2.10 -5.14 4.78
N THR A 107 -3.22 -5.69 4.32
CA THR A 107 -4.40 -4.89 3.94
C THR A 107 -5.33 -4.59 5.09
N THR A 108 -5.43 -5.50 6.05
CA THR A 108 -6.24 -5.26 7.25
C THR A 108 -5.46 -4.40 8.23
N ARG A 109 -5.63 -3.07 8.14
CA ARG A 109 -5.24 -2.19 9.25
C ARG A 109 -6.04 -2.64 10.49
N LYS A 110 -5.38 -3.31 11.44
CA LYS A 110 -5.93 -3.50 12.78
C LYS A 110 -6.09 -2.11 13.41
N VAL A 111 -7.31 -1.58 13.43
CA VAL A 111 -7.61 -0.29 14.06
C VAL A 111 -7.61 -0.52 15.56
N ASN A 112 -6.65 0.05 16.28
CA ASN A 112 -6.72 0.14 17.73
C ASN A 112 -7.78 1.20 18.10
N LEU A 113 -8.94 0.74 18.56
CA LEU A 113 -10.08 1.60 18.88
C LEU A 113 -9.74 2.57 20.01
N GLU A 114 -9.03 2.11 21.04
CA GLU A 114 -8.61 2.89 22.21
C GLU A 114 -7.67 4.04 21.83
N ALA A 115 -6.63 3.75 21.03
CA ALA A 115 -5.73 4.79 20.52
C ALA A 115 -6.49 5.84 19.69
N ARG A 116 -7.52 5.41 18.93
CA ARG A 116 -8.39 6.31 18.17
C ARG A 116 -9.36 7.10 19.05
N VAL A 117 -9.66 6.64 20.27
CA VAL A 117 -10.42 7.39 21.27
C VAL A 117 -9.54 8.46 21.91
N LEU A 118 -8.33 8.10 22.33
CA LEU A 118 -7.37 9.00 23.00
C LEU A 118 -6.90 10.17 22.13
N THR A 119 -6.93 10.01 20.81
CA THR A 119 -6.58 11.07 19.85
C THR A 119 -7.72 12.08 19.59
N ARG A 120 -8.91 11.87 20.17
CA ARG A 120 -10.03 12.80 19.98
C ARG A 120 -9.77 14.06 20.79
N LYS A 121 -10.00 15.22 20.16
CA LYS A 121 -9.95 16.53 20.84
C LYS A 121 -11.04 16.70 21.91
N VAL A 122 -12.15 15.97 21.76
CA VAL A 122 -13.32 16.07 22.64
C VAL A 122 -13.72 14.67 23.06
N VAL A 123 -13.91 14.49 24.36
CA VAL A 123 -14.49 13.27 24.95
C VAL A 123 -15.94 13.19 24.49
N ARG A 124 -16.29 12.13 23.78
CA ARG A 124 -17.66 11.94 23.30
C ARG A 124 -18.52 11.38 24.43
N PRO A 125 -19.76 11.85 24.59
CA PRO A 125 -20.70 11.23 25.52
C PRO A 125 -20.98 9.78 25.13
N SER A 126 -21.45 8.99 26.09
CA SER A 126 -21.90 7.62 25.85
C SER A 126 -23.11 7.60 24.89
N LYS A 127 -23.45 6.41 24.38
CA LYS A 127 -24.61 6.25 23.48
C LYS A 127 -25.90 6.74 24.15
N GLU A 128 -26.12 6.34 25.40
CA GLU A 128 -27.32 6.65 26.18
C GLU A 128 -27.40 8.15 26.52
N GLU A 129 -26.28 8.74 26.93
CA GLU A 129 -26.18 10.17 27.21
C GLU A 129 -26.49 10.99 25.96
N LEU A 130 -25.92 10.62 24.81
CA LEU A 130 -26.15 11.35 23.57
C LEU A 130 -27.61 11.24 23.12
N GLU A 131 -28.22 10.07 23.25
CA GLU A 131 -29.63 9.87 22.92
C GLU A 131 -30.52 10.80 23.73
N LYS A 132 -30.34 10.82 25.05
CA LYS A 132 -31.06 11.74 25.94
C LYS A 132 -30.85 13.21 25.55
N LEU A 133 -29.60 13.64 25.35
CA LEU A 133 -29.27 15.02 25.01
C LEU A 133 -29.90 15.49 23.71
N VAL A 134 -29.96 14.62 22.69
CA VAL A 134 -30.51 14.92 21.36
C VAL A 134 -32.04 15.09 21.39
N TRP A 135 -32.72 14.42 22.32
CA TRP A 135 -34.15 14.58 22.58
C TRP A 135 -34.48 15.71 23.57
N GLU A 136 -33.50 16.20 24.34
CA GLU A 136 -33.67 17.33 25.26
C GLU A 136 -33.37 18.70 24.64
N LYS A 137 -32.39 18.79 23.74
CA LYS A 137 -31.96 20.07 23.16
C LYS A 137 -31.55 19.97 21.69
N PRO A 138 -31.62 21.09 20.93
CA PRO A 138 -31.16 21.13 19.56
C PRO A 138 -29.66 20.78 19.44
N THR A 139 -29.28 20.07 18.38
CA THR A 139 -27.90 19.65 18.13
C THR A 139 -26.90 20.81 18.02
N ALA A 140 -27.37 22.01 17.64
CA ALA A 140 -26.59 23.24 17.68
C ALA A 140 -26.17 23.64 19.10
N GLN A 141 -27.04 23.46 20.09
CA GLN A 141 -26.74 23.75 21.49
C GLN A 141 -25.81 22.68 22.08
N ILE A 142 -26.08 21.39 21.79
CA ILE A 142 -25.18 20.29 22.17
C ILE A 142 -23.77 20.55 21.62
N GLY A 143 -23.67 20.99 20.36
CA GLY A 143 -22.39 21.34 19.75
C GLY A 143 -21.64 22.39 20.57
N LYS A 144 -22.32 23.49 20.95
CA LYS A 144 -21.71 24.55 21.77
C LYS A 144 -21.21 24.01 23.12
N ASP A 145 -22.01 23.18 23.80
CA ASP A 145 -21.66 22.64 25.12
C ASP A 145 -20.41 21.75 25.07
N PHE A 146 -20.25 20.99 23.99
CA PHE A 146 -19.08 20.12 23.77
C PHE A 146 -17.94 20.80 22.98
N GLY A 147 -18.07 22.08 22.63
CA GLY A 147 -17.08 22.80 21.83
C GLY A 147 -16.90 22.28 20.39
N VAL A 148 -17.94 21.68 19.81
CA VAL A 148 -17.95 21.09 18.46
C VAL A 148 -19.05 21.67 17.58
N SER A 149 -18.95 21.47 16.26
CA SER A 149 -20.04 21.84 15.36
C SER A 149 -21.26 20.93 15.52
N ASP A 150 -22.47 21.44 15.22
CA ASP A 150 -23.70 20.66 15.11
C ASP A 150 -23.52 19.40 14.22
N LYS A 151 -22.80 19.56 13.11
CA LYS A 151 -22.45 18.45 12.20
C LYS A 151 -21.60 17.35 12.87
N SER A 152 -20.80 17.69 13.87
CA SER A 152 -20.05 16.72 14.66
C SER A 152 -21.00 15.86 15.51
N VAL A 153 -21.98 16.49 16.16
CA VAL A 153 -23.02 15.79 16.95
C VAL A 153 -23.84 14.87 16.04
N GLU A 154 -24.22 15.33 14.85
CA GLU A 154 -24.88 14.49 13.84
C GLU A 154 -24.04 13.25 13.44
N LYS A 155 -22.72 13.41 13.27
CA LYS A 155 -21.81 12.28 13.01
C LYS A 155 -21.72 11.33 14.19
N TRP A 156 -21.85 11.81 15.42
CA TRP A 156 -21.88 10.96 16.61
C TRP A 156 -23.14 10.11 16.65
N CYS A 157 -24.32 10.71 16.41
CA CYS A 157 -25.59 9.96 16.33
C CYS A 157 -25.53 8.85 15.26
N LYS A 158 -25.01 9.16 14.06
CA LYS A 158 -24.82 8.16 13.00
C LYS A 158 -23.87 7.04 13.40
N ALA A 159 -22.78 7.37 14.09
CA ALA A 159 -21.80 6.37 14.54
C ALA A 159 -22.37 5.44 15.62
N TYR A 160 -23.29 5.93 16.47
CA TYR A 160 -23.95 5.14 17.50
C TYR A 160 -25.28 4.51 17.06
N GLY A 161 -25.75 4.80 15.84
CA GLY A 161 -27.05 4.35 15.33
C GLY A 161 -28.24 4.94 16.09
N ILE A 162 -28.14 6.20 16.52
CA ILE A 162 -29.19 6.92 17.25
C ILE A 162 -30.04 7.72 16.25
N ASP A 163 -31.36 7.56 16.34
CA ASP A 163 -32.31 8.36 15.57
C ASP A 163 -32.48 9.75 16.18
N LYS A 164 -32.50 10.76 15.30
CA LYS A 164 -32.61 12.16 15.68
C LYS A 164 -34.06 12.64 15.51
N PRO A 165 -34.52 13.62 16.31
CA PRO A 165 -35.80 14.25 16.07
C PRO A 165 -35.85 14.83 14.64
N PRO A 166 -37.01 14.74 13.96
CA PRO A 166 -37.13 15.13 12.57
C PRO A 166 -36.85 16.62 12.38
N ARG A 167 -36.44 17.00 11.16
CA ARG A 167 -36.17 18.39 10.82
C ARG A 167 -37.40 19.25 11.14
N GLY A 168 -37.19 20.31 11.91
CA GLY A 168 -38.25 21.21 12.34
C GLY A 168 -38.94 20.83 13.67
N TYR A 169 -38.62 19.70 14.29
CA TYR A 169 -39.13 19.34 15.63
C TYR A 169 -38.85 20.45 16.66
N TRP A 170 -37.59 20.87 16.77
CA TRP A 170 -37.17 21.93 17.68
C TRP A 170 -37.67 23.32 17.27
N ALA A 171 -37.83 23.58 15.97
CA ALA A 171 -38.38 24.85 15.48
C ALA A 171 -39.88 25.00 15.80
N LYS A 172 -40.61 23.89 15.97
CA LYS A 172 -42.01 23.90 16.43
C LYS A 172 -42.11 24.12 17.94
N GLN A 173 -41.19 23.55 18.73
CA GLN A 173 -41.17 23.70 20.19
C GLN A 173 -40.86 25.14 20.64
N GLY A 174 -39.91 25.82 19.98
CA GLY A 174 -39.61 27.23 20.29
C GLY A 174 -40.75 28.20 19.98
N ARG A 175 -41.74 27.79 19.18
CA ARG A 175 -42.90 28.63 18.81
C ARG A 175 -44.02 28.60 19.85
N ALA A 176 -44.01 27.64 20.77
CA ALA A 176 -45.05 27.46 21.79
C ALA A 176 -44.81 28.25 23.09
N VAL A 177 -43.68 28.96 23.20
CA VAL A 177 -43.27 29.68 24.42
C VAL A 177 -43.46 31.21 24.30
N ASP A 178 -43.92 31.69 23.14
CA ASP A 178 -44.17 33.12 22.87
C ASP A 178 -45.67 33.39 22.56
N CYS A 179 -46.58 32.92 23.42
CA CYS A 179 -48.00 33.32 23.43
C CYS A 179 -48.46 33.61 24.86
#